data_AF-A0A0F9I7E7-F1
#
_entry.id   AF-A0A0F9I7E7-F1
#
_cell.length_a   1.000
_cell.length_b   1.000
_cell.length_c   1.000
_cell.angle_alpha   90.00
_cell.angle_beta   90.00
_cell.angle_gamma   90.00
#
_symmetry.space_group_name_H-M   'P 1'
#
loop_
_entity.id
_entity.type
_entity.pdbx_description
1 polymer ?
#
loop_
_entity_poly.entity_id
_entity_poly.type
_entity_poly.pdbx_seq_one_letter_code
_entity_poly.pdbx_strand_id
1 'polypeptide(L)'
;MAVINEGRLRLSLIDYDGQKRQFSFDATVLTAANIAAQIITHDNLIAAIMDVTLGTKDFEEMVADRESIRPAVLAAAASAQVNVEWVVTYVDDVTTEVSNVRVPTADITDTALFAVNSNLWNPLDAKWVTFKAAFEAHVLSPSGNSVTLQQVALLQ
;
A
#
# COMPACT_ATOMS: atom_id res chain seq x y z
N MET A 1 -20.78 -14.66 15.20
CA MET A 1 -19.35 -14.31 15.23
C MET A 1 -19.03 -13.67 13.91
N ALA A 2 -18.49 -12.45 13.88
CA ALA A 2 -17.91 -11.90 12.66
C ALA A 2 -16.73 -12.79 12.26
N VAL A 3 -16.68 -13.23 11.01
CA VAL A 3 -15.54 -13.97 10.48
C VAL A 3 -14.39 -12.96 10.41
N ILE A 4 -13.37 -13.15 11.24
CA ILE A 4 -12.16 -12.31 11.20
C ILE A 4 -11.34 -12.78 10.02
N ASN A 5 -10.93 -11.86 9.15
CA ASN A 5 -9.98 -12.19 8.10
C ASN A 5 -8.59 -12.43 8.71
N GLU A 6 -8.04 -13.62 8.51
CA GLU A 6 -6.70 -13.99 9.01
C GLU A 6 -5.59 -13.72 7.99
N GLY A 7 -5.95 -13.40 6.74
CA GLY A 7 -5.00 -13.09 5.68
C GLY A 7 -4.41 -11.69 5.88
N ARG A 8 -3.08 -11.61 5.90
CA ARG A 8 -2.38 -10.34 6.11
C ARG A 8 -1.17 -10.20 5.21
N LEU A 9 -1.03 -9.01 4.64
CA LEU A 9 0.16 -8.56 3.94
C LEU A 9 0.92 -7.59 4.83
N ARG A 10 2.24 -7.78 4.98
CA ARG A 10 3.12 -6.82 5.64
C ARG A 10 4.24 -6.38 4.72
N LEU A 11 4.48 -5.08 4.72
CA LEU A 11 5.53 -4.43 3.93
C LEU A 11 6.38 -3.55 4.83
N SER A 12 7.66 -3.43 4.49
CA SER A 12 8.58 -2.45 5.06
C SER A 12 9.26 -1.66 3.97
N LEU A 13 9.19 -0.34 4.09
CA LEU A 13 9.96 0.59 3.27
C LEU A 13 11.09 1.18 4.10
N ILE A 14 12.21 1.45 3.44
CA ILE A 14 13.36 2.16 4.01
C ILE A 14 13.44 3.54 3.35
N ASP A 15 13.70 4.54 4.17
CA ASP A 15 13.93 5.91 3.75
C ASP A 15 15.39 6.19 3.34
N TYR A 16 15.71 7.46 3.10
CA TYR A 16 17.06 7.90 2.74
C TYR A 16 18.08 7.72 3.89
N ASP A 17 17.65 7.93 5.14
CA ASP A 17 18.50 7.87 6.34
C ASP A 17 18.66 6.45 6.91
N GLY A 18 18.03 5.45 6.26
CA GLY A 18 18.06 4.05 6.68
C GLY A 18 17.04 3.69 7.76
N GLN A 19 16.13 4.59 8.10
CA GLN A 19 15.00 4.27 8.96
C GLN A 19 13.98 3.42 8.22
N LYS A 20 13.42 2.45 8.94
CA LYS A 20 12.45 1.51 8.39
C LYS A 20 11.08 1.78 8.96
N ARG A 21 10.05 1.70 8.13
CA ARG A 21 8.66 1.75 8.60
C ARG A 21 7.85 0.63 7.98
N GLN A 22 7.19 -0.12 8.87
CA GLN A 22 6.33 -1.23 8.53
C GLN A 22 4.87 -0.79 8.48
N PHE A 23 4.13 -1.34 7.52
CA PHE A 23 2.69 -1.19 7.40
C PHE A 23 2.08 -2.51 6.89
N SER A 24 0.77 -2.64 7.02
CA SER A 24 0.09 -3.88 6.70
C SER A 24 -1.31 -3.64 6.18
N PHE A 25 -1.79 -4.58 5.37
CA PHE A 25 -3.15 -4.65 4.87
C PHE A 25 -3.76 -6.02 5.22
N ASP A 26 -5.06 -6.05 5.43
CA ASP A 26 -5.79 -7.31 5.44
C ASP A 26 -6.01 -7.74 3.99
N ALA A 27 -5.74 -9.01 3.70
CA ALA A 27 -5.71 -9.56 2.35
C ALA A 27 -6.38 -10.94 2.32
N THR A 28 -6.52 -11.54 1.15
CA THR A 28 -7.12 -12.88 1.04
C THR A 28 -6.26 -13.93 1.75
N VAL A 29 -6.89 -14.82 2.52
CA VAL A 29 -6.20 -15.98 3.12
C VAL A 29 -5.60 -16.86 2.01
N LEU A 30 -4.31 -17.12 2.14
CA LEU A 30 -3.59 -17.98 1.22
C LEU A 30 -4.00 -19.45 1.39
N THR A 31 -4.29 -20.09 0.26
CA THR A 31 -4.58 -21.51 0.14
C THR A 31 -3.79 -22.08 -1.04
N ALA A 32 -3.49 -23.38 -1.03
CA ALA A 32 -2.76 -24.03 -2.12
C ALA A 32 -3.38 -23.78 -3.52
N ALA A 33 -4.70 -23.54 -3.59
CA ALA A 33 -5.41 -23.29 -4.83
C ALA A 33 -5.32 -21.83 -5.33
N ASN A 34 -5.06 -20.85 -4.45
CA ASN A 34 -5.10 -19.43 -4.80
C ASN A 34 -3.72 -18.73 -4.74
N ILE A 35 -2.67 -19.38 -4.23
CA ILE A 35 -1.34 -18.79 -4.06
C ILE A 35 -0.84 -18.11 -5.35
N ALA A 36 -0.87 -18.80 -6.49
CA ALA A 36 -0.36 -18.23 -7.75
C ALA A 36 -1.12 -16.97 -8.19
N ALA A 37 -2.44 -16.95 -8.00
CA ALA A 37 -3.26 -15.79 -8.34
C ALA A 37 -3.02 -14.63 -7.36
N GLN A 38 -2.84 -14.93 -6.07
CA GLN A 38 -2.62 -13.92 -5.05
C GLN A 38 -1.21 -13.32 -5.11
N ILE A 39 -0.19 -14.08 -5.53
CA ILE A 39 1.14 -13.52 -5.82
C ILE A 39 1.06 -12.48 -6.94
N ILE A 40 0.33 -12.76 -8.02
CA ILE A 40 0.19 -11.81 -9.13
C ILE A 40 -0.53 -10.52 -8.68
N THR A 41 -1.63 -10.64 -7.92
CA THR A 41 -2.33 -9.45 -7.42
C THR A 41 -1.48 -8.68 -6.41
N HIS A 42 -0.66 -9.40 -5.64
CA HIS A 42 0.29 -8.83 -4.69
C HIS A 42 1.39 -8.01 -5.39
N ASP A 43 2.05 -8.60 -6.38
CA ASP A 43 3.11 -7.96 -7.17
C ASP A 43 2.59 -6.67 -7.84
N ASN A 44 1.35 -6.70 -8.34
CA ASN A 44 0.70 -5.53 -8.92
C ASN A 44 0.47 -4.41 -7.89
N LEU A 45 0.06 -4.75 -6.67
CA LEU A 45 -0.11 -3.76 -5.60
C LEU A 45 1.24 -3.16 -5.18
N ILE A 46 2.28 -3.97 -5.03
CA ILE A 46 3.62 -3.48 -4.71
C ILE A 46 4.13 -2.56 -5.80
N ALA A 47 4.05 -2.98 -7.07
CA ALA A 47 4.48 -2.17 -8.19
C ALA A 47 3.77 -0.80 -8.19
N ALA A 48 2.47 -0.78 -7.91
CA ALA A 48 1.72 0.46 -7.82
C ALA A 48 2.10 1.33 -6.61
N ILE A 49 2.39 0.73 -5.44
CA ILE A 49 2.92 1.46 -4.27
C ILE A 49 4.27 2.10 -4.59
N MET A 50 5.17 1.34 -5.22
CA MET A 50 6.51 1.80 -5.56
C MET A 50 6.53 2.91 -6.61
N ASP A 51 5.47 3.04 -7.42
CA ASP A 51 5.35 4.10 -8.43
C ASP A 51 4.89 5.45 -7.85
N VAL A 52 4.26 5.43 -6.67
CA VAL A 52 3.78 6.62 -5.93
C VAL A 52 4.56 6.92 -4.65
N THR A 53 5.62 6.14 -4.38
CA THR A 53 6.50 6.30 -3.22
C THR A 53 7.96 6.34 -3.65
N LEU A 54 8.80 7.02 -2.86
CA LEU A 54 10.24 7.14 -3.11
C LEU A 54 11.08 6.17 -2.27
N GLY A 55 10.45 5.41 -1.37
CA GLY A 55 11.12 4.43 -0.52
C GLY A 55 11.60 3.21 -1.32
N THR A 56 12.53 2.46 -0.75
CA THR A 56 12.97 1.18 -1.33
C THR A 56 12.41 0.00 -0.53
N LYS A 57 11.98 -1.06 -1.23
CA LYS A 57 11.50 -2.31 -0.64
C LYS A 57 12.64 -3.01 0.11
N ASP A 58 12.42 -3.32 1.39
CA ASP A 58 13.39 -4.07 2.22
C ASP A 58 12.83 -5.42 2.68
N PHE A 59 11.54 -5.43 3.01
CA PHE A 59 10.90 -6.61 3.56
C PHE A 59 9.47 -6.73 3.09
N GLU A 60 9.10 -7.96 2.75
CA GLU A 60 7.77 -8.36 2.32
C GLU A 60 7.41 -9.71 2.94
N GLU A 61 6.21 -9.78 3.52
CA GLU A 61 5.71 -11.01 4.13
C GLU A 61 4.24 -11.23 3.75
N MET A 62 4.00 -12.39 3.15
CA MET A 62 2.70 -13.00 2.97
C MET A 62 2.68 -14.31 3.78
N VAL A 63 1.59 -14.69 4.44
CA VAL A 63 1.62 -15.76 5.48
C VAL A 63 1.99 -17.18 4.95
N ALA A 64 2.31 -17.36 3.67
CA ALA A 64 2.96 -18.57 3.13
C ALA A 64 4.27 -18.31 2.34
N ASP A 65 4.70 -17.06 2.20
CA ASP A 65 5.92 -16.66 1.47
C ASP A 65 6.61 -15.48 2.16
N ARG A 66 7.93 -15.61 2.38
CA ARG A 66 8.73 -14.60 3.07
C ARG A 66 9.90 -14.21 2.19
N GLU A 67 9.80 -13.03 1.59
CA GLU A 67 10.90 -12.44 0.84
C GLU A 67 11.62 -11.39 1.69
N SER A 68 12.92 -11.61 1.95
CA SER A 68 13.80 -10.58 2.52
C SER A 68 14.74 -10.13 1.42
N ILE A 69 14.66 -8.86 1.03
CA ILE A 69 15.62 -8.28 0.09
C ILE A 69 16.89 -7.95 0.86
N ARG A 70 18.00 -8.61 0.49
CA ARG A 70 19.33 -8.32 1.01
C ARG A 70 20.36 -8.30 -0.11
N PRO A 71 21.27 -7.30 -0.17
CA PRO A 71 21.41 -6.18 0.75
C PRO A 71 20.28 -5.14 0.60
N ALA A 72 19.89 -4.52 1.71
CA ALA A 72 18.94 -3.42 1.69
C ALA A 72 19.56 -2.21 0.99
N VAL A 73 18.88 -1.66 -0.01
CA VAL A 73 19.31 -0.48 -0.75
C VAL A 73 18.59 0.73 -0.16
N LEU A 74 19.34 1.79 0.17
CA LEU A 74 18.76 3.04 0.68
C LEU A 74 18.04 3.77 -0.46
N ALA A 75 16.99 4.51 -0.11
CA ALA A 75 16.31 5.38 -1.07
C ALA A 75 17.31 6.42 -1.61
N ALA A 76 17.28 6.67 -2.92
CA ALA A 76 18.20 7.62 -3.56
C ALA A 76 17.80 9.08 -3.34
N ALA A 77 16.50 9.34 -3.11
CA ALA A 77 15.95 10.68 -2.97
C ALA A 77 15.92 11.10 -1.50
N ALA A 78 16.51 12.25 -1.16
CA ALA A 78 16.48 12.80 0.20
C ALA A 78 15.07 13.11 0.72
N SER A 79 14.10 13.28 -0.18
CA SER A 79 12.67 13.44 0.11
C SER A 79 11.97 12.13 0.50
N ALA A 80 12.58 10.97 0.25
CA ALA A 80 12.08 9.70 0.76
C ALA A 80 12.34 9.64 2.26
N GLN A 81 11.32 10.01 3.04
CA GLN A 81 11.39 10.12 4.51
C GLN A 81 10.21 9.37 5.14
N VAL A 82 10.45 8.61 6.22
CA VAL A 82 9.39 7.79 6.86
C VAL A 82 8.27 8.60 7.53
N ASN A 83 8.47 9.90 7.76
CA ASN A 83 7.48 10.82 8.33
C ASN A 83 6.60 11.48 7.26
N VAL A 84 6.97 11.41 5.99
CA VAL A 84 6.17 11.91 4.87
C VAL A 84 5.32 10.74 4.37
N GLU A 85 4.02 10.75 4.69
CA GLU A 85 3.15 9.58 4.53
C GLU A 85 1.93 9.86 3.64
N TRP A 86 1.51 8.87 2.88
CA TRP A 86 0.18 8.81 2.29
C TRP A 86 -0.80 8.21 3.30
N VAL A 87 -1.90 8.90 3.55
CA VAL A 87 -3.05 8.37 4.28
C VAL A 87 -4.07 7.90 3.27
N VAL A 88 -4.20 6.57 3.14
CA VAL A 88 -5.15 5.92 2.25
C VAL A 88 -6.43 5.63 3.04
N THR A 89 -7.53 6.24 2.62
CA THR A 89 -8.86 6.01 3.18
C THR A 89 -9.68 5.13 2.25
N TYR A 90 -10.23 4.05 2.78
CA TYR A 90 -11.10 3.12 2.05
C TYR A 90 -12.32 2.75 2.88
N VAL A 91 -13.35 2.27 2.20
CA VAL A 91 -14.62 1.87 2.80
C VAL A 91 -14.90 0.41 2.49
N ASP A 92 -15.43 -0.33 3.46
CA ASP A 92 -15.99 -1.66 3.26
C ASP A 92 -17.31 -1.57 2.48
N ASP A 93 -17.42 -2.28 1.36
CA ASP A 93 -18.57 -2.20 0.45
C ASP A 93 -19.87 -2.78 1.04
N VAL A 94 -19.77 -3.56 2.13
CA VAL A 94 -20.89 -4.23 2.81
C VAL A 94 -21.24 -3.53 4.12
N THR A 95 -20.25 -3.28 4.98
CA THR A 95 -20.49 -2.70 6.31
C THR A 95 -20.48 -1.17 6.30
N THR A 96 -19.99 -0.55 5.22
CA THR A 96 -19.78 0.90 5.08
C THR A 96 -18.79 1.49 6.09
N GLU A 97 -18.03 0.64 6.79
CA GLU A 97 -17.01 1.07 7.74
C GLU A 97 -15.81 1.68 7.02
N VAL A 98 -15.38 2.85 7.50
CA VAL A 98 -14.26 3.59 6.93
C VAL A 98 -12.98 3.22 7.69
N SER A 99 -11.96 2.82 6.95
CA SER A 99 -10.65 2.46 7.47
C SER A 99 -9.55 3.31 6.83
N ASN A 100 -8.46 3.50 7.56
CA ASN A 100 -7.31 4.28 7.12
C ASN A 100 -6.02 3.48 7.28
N VAL A 101 -5.15 3.52 6.28
CA VAL A 101 -3.79 2.97 6.33
C VAL A 101 -2.78 4.05 5.95
N ARG A 102 -1.62 4.03 6.61
CA ARG A 102 -0.51 4.94 6.32
C ARG A 102 0.57 4.23 5.54
N VAL A 103 0.95 4.79 4.41
CA VAL A 103 2.05 4.32 3.56
C VAL A 103 3.17 5.36 3.64
N PRO A 104 4.37 5.01 4.14
CA PRO A 104 5.45 5.96 4.34
C PRO A 104 6.13 6.33 3.02
N THR A 105 7.05 7.31 3.05
CA THR A 105 7.91 7.72 1.93
C THR A 105 7.13 8.24 0.70
N ALA A 106 6.07 9.01 0.93
CA ALA A 106 5.27 9.59 -0.13
C ALA A 106 6.11 10.44 -1.10
N ASP A 107 5.87 10.27 -2.40
CA ASP A 107 6.55 11.08 -3.41
C ASP A 107 5.95 12.49 -3.47
N ILE A 108 6.63 13.42 -2.79
CA ILE A 108 6.30 14.85 -2.80
C ILE A 108 6.97 15.61 -3.95
N THR A 109 7.79 14.93 -4.75
CA THR A 109 8.54 15.55 -5.85
C THR A 109 7.77 15.50 -7.17
N ASP A 110 6.93 14.47 -7.35
CA ASP A 110 6.02 14.36 -8.47
C ASP A 110 4.72 15.15 -8.22
N THR A 111 4.68 16.38 -8.73
CA THR A 111 3.50 17.25 -8.57
C THR A 111 2.24 16.73 -9.27
N ALA A 112 2.36 15.79 -10.23
CA ALA A 112 1.20 15.24 -10.93
C ALA A 112 0.36 14.33 -10.04
N LEU A 113 0.97 13.77 -8.98
CA LEU A 113 0.29 12.96 -7.97
C LEU A 113 -0.73 13.77 -7.16
N PHE A 114 -0.63 15.10 -7.14
CA PHE A 114 -1.48 15.96 -6.33
C PHE A 114 -2.58 16.59 -7.18
N ALA A 115 -3.79 16.63 -6.63
CA ALA A 115 -4.82 17.50 -7.16
C ALA A 115 -4.35 18.96 -7.07
N VAL A 116 -4.73 19.77 -8.07
CA VAL A 116 -4.28 21.15 -8.19
C VAL A 116 -4.53 21.93 -6.88
N ASN A 117 -3.47 22.48 -6.31
CA ASN A 117 -3.48 23.24 -5.04
C ASN A 117 -4.06 22.47 -3.84
N SER A 118 -3.83 21.16 -3.76
CA SER A 118 -4.35 20.31 -2.69
C SER A 118 -3.31 19.28 -2.22
N ASN A 119 -3.46 18.81 -0.98
CA ASN A 119 -2.72 17.65 -0.45
C ASN A 119 -3.41 16.32 -0.75
N LEU A 120 -4.51 16.35 -1.50
CA LEU A 120 -5.23 15.17 -1.96
C LEU A 120 -4.63 14.66 -3.26
N TRP A 121 -4.76 13.35 -3.47
CA TRP A 121 -4.38 12.72 -4.73
C TRP A 121 -5.12 13.32 -5.93
N ASN A 122 -4.49 13.26 -7.10
CA ASN A 122 -5.16 13.50 -8.37
C ASN A 122 -5.75 12.17 -8.88
N PRO A 123 -7.09 11.97 -8.84
CA PRO A 123 -7.70 10.70 -9.25
C PRO A 123 -7.61 10.44 -10.77
N LEU A 124 -7.19 11.44 -11.56
CA LEU A 124 -6.97 11.30 -12.99
C LEU A 124 -5.53 10.91 -13.34
N ASP A 125 -4.62 10.96 -12.38
CA ASP A 125 -3.24 10.55 -12.59
C ASP A 125 -3.16 9.03 -12.81
N ALA A 126 -2.40 8.61 -13.82
CA ALA A 126 -2.33 7.21 -14.23
C ALA A 126 -1.75 6.30 -13.13
N LYS A 127 -0.85 6.82 -12.28
CA LYS A 127 -0.25 6.08 -11.18
C LYS A 127 -1.29 5.82 -10.09
N TRP A 128 -2.09 6.84 -9.75
CA TRP A 128 -3.18 6.68 -8.80
C TRP A 128 -4.31 5.79 -9.30
N VAL A 129 -4.64 5.84 -10.60
CA VAL A 129 -5.61 4.90 -11.20
C VAL A 129 -5.11 3.46 -11.07
N THR A 130 -3.82 3.23 -11.35
CA THR A 130 -3.19 1.90 -11.23
C THR A 130 -3.16 1.44 -9.77
N PHE A 131 -2.79 2.33 -8.85
CA PHE A 131 -2.80 2.06 -7.41
C PHE A 131 -4.21 1.71 -6.90
N LYS A 132 -5.22 2.48 -7.28
CA LYS A 132 -6.61 2.21 -6.92
C LYS A 132 -7.03 0.81 -7.37
N ALA A 133 -6.83 0.49 -8.65
CA ALA A 133 -7.23 -0.80 -9.20
C ALA A 133 -6.53 -1.97 -8.50
N ALA A 134 -5.23 -1.84 -8.21
CA ALA A 134 -4.47 -2.87 -7.52
C ALA A 134 -4.88 -3.00 -6.04
N PHE A 135 -5.14 -1.87 -5.37
CA PHE A 135 -5.58 -1.82 -3.98
C PHE A 135 -6.94 -2.52 -3.82
N GLU A 136 -7.93 -2.15 -4.61
CA GLU A 136 -9.29 -2.71 -4.55
C GLU A 136 -9.32 -4.20 -4.95
N ALA A 137 -8.36 -4.65 -5.77
CA ALA A 137 -8.23 -6.06 -6.15
C ALA A 137 -7.58 -6.96 -5.09
N HIS A 138 -6.75 -6.39 -4.19
CA HIS A 138 -5.92 -7.17 -3.28
C HIS A 138 -6.26 -6.96 -1.80
N VAL A 139 -6.63 -5.74 -1.40
CA VAL A 139 -6.95 -5.39 -0.02
C VAL A 139 -8.39 -5.74 0.30
N LEU A 140 -8.59 -6.32 1.48
CA LEU A 140 -9.90 -6.60 2.05
C LEU A 140 -10.10 -5.78 3.32
N SER A 141 -11.35 -5.62 3.72
CA SER A 141 -11.67 -5.08 5.04
C SER A 141 -11.28 -6.08 6.14
N PRO A 142 -11.24 -5.66 7.42
CA PRO A 142 -11.05 -6.57 8.55
C PRO A 142 -12.11 -7.69 8.62
N SER A 143 -13.27 -7.48 8.01
CA SER A 143 -14.35 -8.47 7.89
C SER A 143 -14.21 -9.38 6.66
N GLY A 144 -13.19 -9.18 5.84
CA GLY A 144 -12.93 -9.97 4.62
C GLY A 144 -13.75 -9.54 3.40
N ASN A 145 -14.39 -8.36 3.43
CA ASN A 145 -15.17 -7.84 2.31
C ASN A 145 -14.28 -7.05 1.34
N SER A 146 -14.76 -6.91 0.10
CA SER A 146 -14.19 -5.96 -0.86
C SER A 146 -14.26 -4.53 -0.32
N VAL A 147 -13.29 -3.73 -0.73
CA VAL A 147 -13.16 -2.33 -0.31
C VAL A 147 -13.13 -1.42 -1.53
N THR A 148 -13.68 -0.23 -1.35
CA THR A 148 -13.56 0.85 -2.32
C THR A 148 -12.62 1.93 -1.78
N LEU A 149 -11.62 2.31 -2.55
CA LEU A 149 -10.72 3.39 -2.18
C LEU A 149 -11.42 4.74 -2.40
N GLN A 150 -11.50 5.54 -1.32
CA GLN A 150 -12.21 6.81 -1.31
C GLN A 150 -11.29 7.98 -1.63
N GLN A 151 -10.16 8.07 -0.93
CA GLN A 151 -9.21 9.17 -1.08
C GLN A 151 -7.82 8.77 -0.59
N VAL A 152 -6.82 9.47 -1.10
CA VAL A 152 -5.46 9.46 -0.55
C VAL A 152 -5.04 10.90 -0.27
N ALA A 153 -4.48 11.14 0.92
CA ALA A 153 -4.04 12.45 1.36
C ALA A 153 -2.60 12.41 1.89
N LEU A 154 -1.83 13.46 1.61
CA LEU A 154 -0.49 13.63 2.18
C LEU A 154 -0.57 14.06 3.64
N LEU A 155 0.21 13.39 4.49
CA LEU A 155 0.48 13.76 5.87
C LEU A 155 1.98 14.06 6.01
N GLN A 156 2.30 15.25 6.52
CA GLN A 156 3.66 15.70 6.85
C GLN A 156 3.76 16.04 8.33
#